data_AF-A0A7Y2XIK0-F1
#
_entry.id   AF-A0A7Y2XIK0-F1
#
_cell.length_a   1.000
_cell.length_b   1.000
_cell.length_c   1.000
_cell.angle_alpha   90.00
_cell.angle_beta   90.00
_cell.angle_gamma   90.00
#
_symmetry.space_group_name_H-M   'P 1'
#
loop_
_entity.id
_entity.type
_entity.pdbx_description
1 polymer ?
#
loop_
_entity_poly.entity_id
_entity_poly.type
_entity_poly.pdbx_seq_one_letter_code
_entity_poly.pdbx_strand_id
1 'polypeptide(L)' 'MMKYVLSALAVSIALPASADTLGPFTGLLVFGDSLSDPGNRFELTNGTEPPQSLYPLGQFTNGDT' A
#
# COMPACT_ATOMS: atom_id res chain seq x y z
N MET A 1 37.02 33.07 -7.89
CA MET A 1 36.28 32.80 -6.64
C MET A 1 34.76 32.89 -6.84
N MET A 2 34.21 34.06 -7.16
CA MET A 2 32.76 34.32 -7.22
C MET A 2 31.96 33.39 -8.15
N LYS A 3 32.47 33.09 -9.36
CA LYS A 3 31.82 32.19 -10.32
C LYS A 3 31.59 30.76 -9.79
N TYR A 4 32.51 30.25 -8.98
CA TYR A 4 32.38 28.91 -8.39
C TYR A 4 31.36 28.90 -7.25
N VAL A 5 31.22 30.01 -6.53
CA VAL A 5 30.21 30.21 -5.49
C VAL A 5 28.81 30.24 -6.11
N LEU A 6 28.62 30.96 -7.22
CA LEU A 6 27.34 30.99 -7.94
C LEU A 6 26.97 29.62 -8.51
N SER A 7 27.93 28.88 -9.08
CA SER A 7 27.68 27.52 -9.60
C SER A 7 27.35 26.51 -8.49
N ALA A 8 28.05 26.57 -7.35
CA ALA A 8 27.75 25.71 -6.19
C ALA A 8 26.35 25.99 -5.61
N LEU A 9 25.94 27.26 -5.58
CA LEU A 9 24.61 27.66 -5.13
C LEU A 9 23.51 27.19 -6.10
N ALA A 10 23.75 27.21 -7.41
CA ALA A 10 22.79 26.71 -8.39
C ALA A 10 22.58 25.19 -8.27
N VAL A 11 23.64 24.42 -7.95
CA VAL A 11 23.55 22.96 -7.77
C VAL A 11 22.82 22.59 -6.48
N SER A 12 22.98 23.36 -5.38
CA SER A 12 22.27 23.09 -4.12
C SER A 12 20.77 23.41 -4.18
N ILE A 13 20.35 24.36 -5.03
CA ILE A 13 18.93 24.68 -5.27
C ILE A 13 18.27 23.64 -6.20
N ALA A 14 19.07 22.96 -7.04
CA ALA A 14 18.60 21.94 -7.98
C ALA A 14 18.53 20.52 -7.39
N LEU A 15 18.77 20.36 -6.08
CA LEU A 15 18.53 19.07 -5.42
C LEU A 15 17.03 18.75 -5.52
N PRO A 16 16.65 17.56 -6.02
CA PRO A 16 15.24 17.19 -6.05
C PRO A 16 14.70 17.28 -4.63
N ALA A 17 13.51 17.87 -4.48
CA ALA A 17 12.77 17.83 -3.22
C ALA A 17 12.80 16.38 -2.72
N SER A 18 13.41 16.13 -1.57
CA SER A 18 13.36 14.82 -0.94
C SER A 18 11.88 14.48 -0.80
N ALA A 19 11.48 13.30 -1.27
CA ALA A 19 10.14 12.80 -0.98
C ALA A 19 10.01 12.76 0.55
N ASP A 20 9.13 13.60 1.09
CA ASP A 20 8.81 13.55 2.51
C ASP A 20 8.15 12.20 2.81
N THR A 21 8.28 11.74 4.05
CA THR A 21 7.56 10.53 4.45
C THR A 21 6.08 10.88 4.49
N LEU A 22 5.21 10.01 3.96
CA LEU A 22 3.75 10.25 3.88
C LEU A 22 3.05 10.37 5.26
N GLY A 23 3.80 10.45 6.36
CA GLY A 23 3.29 10.38 7.71
C GLY A 23 2.65 9.02 8.01
N PRO A 24 2.13 8.83 9.24
CA PRO A 24 1.34 7.65 9.57
C PRO A 24 -0.03 7.72 8.86
N PHE A 25 -0.46 6.59 8.30
CA PHE A 25 -1.83 6.44 7.80
C PHE A 25 -2.77 6.06 8.94
N THR A 26 -3.94 6.69 9.00
CA THR A 26 -4.98 6.37 9.99
C THR A 26 -5.98 5.31 9.50
N GLY A 27 -5.89 4.91 8.23
CA GLY A 27 -6.76 3.91 7.62
C GLY A 27 -6.37 3.60 6.18
N LEU A 28 -6.86 2.47 5.69
CA LEU A 28 -6.68 1.99 4.32
C LEU A 28 -8.05 1.57 3.78
N LEU A 29 -8.41 2.10 2.61
CA LEU A 29 -9.56 1.64 1.84
C LEU A 29 -9.04 0.82 0.68
N VAL A 30 -9.33 -0.47 0.68
CA VAL A 30 -8.78 -1.43 -0.28
C VAL A 30 -9.86 -1.85 -1.26
N PHE A 31 -9.57 -1.68 -2.55
CA PHE A 31 -10.39 -2.20 -3.65
C PHE A 31 -9.59 -3.30 -4.35
N GLY A 32 -10.23 -4.40 -4.68
CA GLY A 32 -9.54 -5.51 -5.31
C GLY A 32 -10.44 -6.72 -5.53
N ASP A 33 -9.79 -7.87 -5.63
CA ASP A 33 -10.40 -9.19 -5.81
C ASP A 33 -10.02 -10.11 -4.63
N SER A 34 -10.01 -11.42 -4.87
CA SER A 34 -9.64 -12.44 -3.89
C SER A 34 -8.29 -12.20 -3.19
N LEU A 35 -7.31 -11.57 -3.85
CA LEU A 35 -5.99 -11.32 -3.26
C LEU A 35 -5.99 -10.26 -2.16
N SER A 36 -7.08 -9.50 -2.02
CA SER A 36 -7.19 -8.42 -1.04
C SER A 36 -8.51 -8.47 -0.27
N ASP A 37 -9.28 -9.55 -0.44
CA ASP A 37 -10.56 -9.70 0.23
C ASP A 37 -10.35 -10.28 1.64
N PRO A 38 -10.64 -9.54 2.72
CA PRO A 38 -10.53 -10.04 4.08
C PRO A 38 -11.71 -10.96 4.49
N GLY A 39 -12.67 -11.19 3.59
CA GLY A 39 -13.82 -12.08 3.81
C GLY A 39 -15.16 -11.54 3.33
N ASN A 40 -15.20 -10.43 2.57
CA ASN A 40 -16.43 -9.87 2.03
C ASN A 40 -17.17 -10.86 1.14
N ARG A 41 -16.46 -11.64 0.30
CA ARG A 41 -17.11 -12.67 -0.54
C ARG A 41 -17.64 -13.82 0.28
N PHE A 42 -16.97 -14.18 1.36
CA PHE A 42 -17.43 -15.20 2.30
C PHE A 42 -18.73 -14.77 2.97
N GLU A 43 -18.79 -13.55 3.50
CA GLU A 43 -20.02 -13.00 4.06
C GLU A 43 -21.14 -12.89 3.02
N LEU A 44 -20.84 -12.31 1.85
CA LEU A 44 -21.82 -12.11 0.77
C LEU A 44 -22.45 -13.42 0.28
N THR A 45 -21.70 -14.52 0.32
CA THR A 45 -22.16 -15.83 -0.12
C THR A 45 -22.73 -16.70 1.01
N ASN A 46 -22.94 -16.13 2.21
CA ASN A 46 -23.37 -16.88 3.40
C ASN A 46 -22.44 -18.07 3.71
N GLY A 47 -21.14 -17.87 3.56
CA GLY A 47 -20.10 -18.82 3.93
C GLY A 47 -19.82 -19.93 2.91
N THR A 48 -20.29 -19.80 1.67
CA THR A 48 -20.07 -20.84 0.66
C THR A 48 -18.80 -20.64 -0.17
N GLU A 49 -18.30 -19.40 -0.30
CA GLU A 49 -17.13 -19.07 -1.11
C GLU A 49 -16.20 -18.08 -0.38
N PRO A 50 -14.89 -18.39 -0.18
CA PRO A 50 -14.23 -19.61 -0.58
C PRO A 50 -14.65 -20.83 0.26
N PRO A 51 -14.50 -22.06 -0.25
CA PRO A 51 -14.85 -23.27 0.49
C PRO A 51 -13.98 -23.41 1.74
N GLN A 52 -14.62 -23.45 2.91
CA GLN A 52 -13.92 -23.49 4.21
C GLN A 52 -13.00 -24.69 4.41
N SER A 53 -13.21 -25.78 3.67
CA SER A 53 -12.31 -26.94 3.71
C SER A 53 -10.89 -26.62 3.22
N LEU A 54 -10.75 -25.63 2.34
CA LEU A 54 -9.46 -25.15 1.82
C LEU A 54 -9.05 -23.81 2.45
N TYR A 55 -10.03 -23.01 2.84
CA TYR A 55 -9.87 -21.65 3.33
C TYR A 55 -10.62 -21.45 4.67
N PRO A 56 -10.07 -21.94 5.80
CA PRO A 56 -10.80 -22.02 7.06
C PRO A 56 -11.27 -20.65 7.61
N LEU A 57 -10.56 -19.58 7.25
CA LEU A 57 -10.84 -18.20 7.68
C LEU A 57 -11.73 -17.42 6.69
N GLY A 58 -12.20 -18.03 5.60
CA GLY A 58 -13.04 -17.34 4.61
C GLY A 58 -12.29 -16.32 3.75
N GLN A 59 -10.96 -16.35 3.77
CA GLN A 59 -10.08 -15.55 2.91
C GLN A 59 -9.41 -16.46 1.88
N PHE A 60 -9.10 -15.96 0.68
CA PHE A 60 -8.47 -16.76 -0.38
C PHE A 60 -6.97 -17.01 -0.15
N THR A 61 -6.60 -17.32 1.08
CA THR A 61 -5.23 -17.60 1.53
C THR A 61 -5.24 -18.55 2.74
N ASN A 62 -4.06 -19.05 3.11
CA ASN A 62 -3.82 -19.76 4.37
C ASN A 62 -3.24 -18.84 5.48
N GLY A 63 -3.21 -17.53 5.24
CA GLY A 63 -2.82 -16.49 6.19
C GLY A 63 -3.87 -15.40 6.29
N ASP A 64 -3.44 -14.15 6.50
CA ASP A 64 -4.31 -12.98 6.51
C ASP A 64 -4.17 -12.16 5.22
N THR A 65 -5.32 -11.71 4.68
CA THR A 65 -5.45 -10.66 3.65
C THR A 65 -5.87 -9.32 4.24
#